data_AF-A0A358A036-F1
#
_entry.id   AF-A0A358A036-F1
#
_cell.length_a   1.000
_cell.length_b   1.000
_cell.length_c   1.000
_cell.angle_alpha   90.00
_cell.angle_beta   90.00
_cell.angle_gamma   90.00
#
_symmetry.space_group_name_H-M   'P 1'
#
loop_
_entity.id
_entity.type
_entity.pdbx_description
1 polymer ?
#
loop_
_entity_poly.entity_id
_entity_poly.type
_entity_poly.pdbx_seq_one_letter_code
_entity_poly.pdbx_strand_id
1 'polypeptide(L)' 'MGREYRVQTPLQNTDVPVPRTVAMCEDESIIGVPFYLMDFVDGIVYSDTDQVAHLDQAQALAA' A
#
# COMPACT_ATOMS: atom_id res chain seq x y z
N MET A 1 11.80 -5.93 -0.38
CA MET A 1 11.45 -4.51 -0.61
C MET A 1 11.48 -4.13 -2.10
N GLY A 2 12.46 -4.55 -2.90
CA GLY A 2 12.47 -4.22 -4.34
C GLY A 2 11.32 -4.85 -5.15
N ARG A 3 10.79 -6.01 -4.75
CA ARG A 3 9.64 -6.63 -5.42
C ARG A 3 8.35 -5.85 -5.15
N GLU A 4 8.12 -5.47 -3.90
CA GLU A 4 6.93 -4.74 -3.47
C GLU A 4 6.82 -3.40 -4.19
N TYR A 5 7.89 -2.61 -4.20
CA TYR A 5 7.97 -1.35 -4.96
C TYR A 5 7.68 -1.56 -6.45
N ARG A 6 8.31 -2.56 -7.08
CA ARG A 6 8.16 -2.83 -8.52
C ARG A 6 6.76 -3.31 -8.91
N VAL A 7 6.07 -4.02 -8.02
CA VAL A 7 4.68 -4.47 -8.25
C VAL A 7 3.69 -3.34 -7.98
N GLN A 8 3.87 -2.57 -6.90
CA GLN A 8 2.93 -1.50 -6.50
C GLN A 8 3.04 -0.26 -7.39
N THR A 9 4.23 0.10 -7.87
CA THR A 9 4.45 1.28 -8.74
C THR A 9 3.53 1.32 -9.98
N PRO A 10 3.46 0.27 -10.82
CA PRO A 10 2.60 0.30 -12.00
C PRO A 10 1.10 0.24 -11.67
N LEU A 11 0.70 -0.33 -10.52
CA LEU A 11 -0.70 -0.42 -10.12
C LEU A 11 -1.35 0.95 -9.86
N GLN A 12 -0.56 1.98 -9.56
CA GLN A 12 -1.03 3.36 -9.40
C GLN A 12 -1.76 3.92 -10.64
N ASN A 13 -1.57 3.30 -11.81
CA ASN A 13 -2.20 3.72 -13.06
C ASN A 13 -3.38 2.80 -13.46
N THR A 14 -3.96 2.08 -12.50
CA THR A 14 -5.07 1.14 -12.69
C THR A 14 -6.20 1.41 -11.69
N ASP A 15 -7.31 0.70 -11.81
CA ASP A 15 -8.44 0.81 -10.86
C ASP A 15 -8.19 0.12 -9.51
N VAL A 16 -7.00 -0.46 -9.30
CA VAL A 16 -6.64 -1.10 -8.03
C VAL A 16 -6.11 -0.04 -7.05
N PRO A 17 -6.78 0.20 -5.91
CA PRO A 17 -6.33 1.20 -4.96
C PRO A 17 -5.02 0.76 -4.29
N VAL A 18 -3.98 1.56 -4.45
CA VAL A 18 -2.67 1.36 -3.82
C VAL A 18 -2.10 2.71 -3.36
N PRO A 19 -1.33 2.74 -2.25
CA PRO A 19 -0.60 3.96 -1.88
C PRO A 19 0.40 4.33 -2.98
N ARG A 20 0.58 5.63 -3.19
CA ARG A 20 1.57 6.13 -4.14
C ARG A 20 2.97 5.83 -3.61
N THR A 21 3.78 5.13 -4.40
CA THR A 21 5.19 4.92 -4.12
C THR A 21 5.96 6.22 -4.35
N VAL A 22 6.85 6.59 -3.43
CA VAL A 22 7.63 7.83 -3.49
C VAL A 22 9.04 7.59 -4.02
N ALA A 23 9.78 6.63 -3.42
CA ALA A 23 11.15 6.30 -3.80
C ALA A 23 11.56 4.92 -3.29
N MET A 24 12.49 4.26 -4.00
CA MET A 24 13.19 3.06 -3.56
C MET A 24 14.65 3.41 -3.25
N CYS A 25 15.16 2.93 -2.12
CA CYS A 25 16.56 3.06 -1.71
C CYS A 25 17.17 1.67 -1.53
N GLU A 26 18.17 1.35 -2.35
CA GLU A 26 18.93 0.09 -2.26
C GLU A 26 20.24 0.26 -1.49
N ASP A 27 20.55 1.49 -1.03
CA ASP A 27 21.75 1.78 -0.25
C ASP A 27 21.56 1.40 1.22
N GLU A 28 22.15 0.26 1.60
CA GLU A 28 22.10 -0.26 2.96
C GLU A 28 22.85 0.61 3.97
N SER A 29 23.69 1.56 3.55
CA SER A 29 24.42 2.44 4.48
C SER A 29 23.53 3.43 5.22
N ILE A 30 22.32 3.69 4.72
CA ILE A 30 21.39 4.67 5.28
C ILE A 30 20.74 4.16 6.57
N ILE A 31 20.17 2.94 6.54
CA ILE A 31 19.45 2.36 7.70
C ILE A 31 19.79 0.87 7.96
N GLY A 32 20.80 0.34 7.29
CA GLY A 32 21.26 -1.04 7.45
C GLY A 32 20.57 -2.08 6.56
N VAL A 33 19.53 -1.70 5.81
CA VAL A 33 18.77 -2.57 4.89
C VAL A 33 18.13 -1.78 3.75
N PRO A 34 17.81 -2.39 2.58
CA PRO A 34 17.06 -1.73 1.52
C PRO A 34 15.62 -1.41 1.93
N PHE A 35 15.11 -0.25 1.54
CA PHE A 35 13.76 0.22 1.88
C PHE A 35 13.12 1.03 0.76
N TYR A 36 11.82 1.28 0.85
CA TYR A 36 11.12 2.21 -0.01
C TYR A 36 10.14 3.04 0.80
N LEU A 37 9.75 4.18 0.24
CA LEU A 37 8.78 5.10 0.81
C LEU A 37 7.51 5.09 -0.03
N MET A 38 6.38 5.25 0.64
CA MET A 38 5.05 5.39 0.04
C MET A 38 4.22 6.36 0.88
N ASP A 39 3.14 6.88 0.30
CA ASP A 39 2.19 7.71 1.02
C ASP A 39 1.52 6.93 2.15
N PHE A 40 1.26 7.61 3.26
CA PHE A 40 0.42 7.09 4.32
C PHE A 40 -1.05 7.20 3.90
N VAL A 41 -1.78 6.09 4.00
CA VAL A 41 -3.22 6.05 3.76
C VAL A 41 -3.91 5.99 5.11
N ASP A 42 -4.66 7.05 5.43
CA ASP A 42 -5.50 7.08 6.63
C ASP A 42 -6.71 6.18 6.42
N GLY A 43 -6.90 5.20 7.29
CA GLY A 43 -7.93 4.18 7.10
C GLY A 43 -7.90 3.08 8.17
N ILE A 44 -8.78 2.10 7.99
CA ILE A 44 -8.95 0.99 8.92
C ILE A 44 -8.51 -0.32 8.26
N VAL A 45 -7.59 -1.03 8.90
CA VAL A 45 -7.22 -2.40 8.50
C VAL A 45 -8.13 -3.39 9.21
N TYR A 46 -9.12 -3.90 8.49
CA TYR A 46 -9.99 -4.96 8.99
C TYR A 46 -9.22 -6.29 9.05
N SER A 47 -9.31 -6.98 10.19
CA SER A 47 -8.61 -8.25 10.44
C SER A 47 -9.57 -9.44 10.54
N ASP A 48 -10.87 -9.18 10.65
CA ASP A 48 -11.91 -10.20 10.80
C ASP A 48 -13.13 -9.90 9.92
N THR A 49 -13.82 -10.95 9.47
CA THR A 49 -15.00 -10.85 8.59
C THR A 49 -16.18 -10.15 9.26
N ASP A 50 -16.34 -10.28 10.58
CA ASP A 50 -17.44 -9.66 11.31
C ASP A 50 -17.30 -8.12 11.29
N GLN A 51 -16.07 -7.61 11.19
CA GLN A 51 -15.80 -6.17 11.11
C GLN A 51 -16.26 -5.57 9.78
N VAL A 52 -16.39 -6.37 8.72
CA VAL A 52 -16.80 -5.92 7.38
C VAL A 52 -18.22 -6.35 7.00
N ALA A 53 -18.92 -7.11 7.85
CA ALA A 53 -20.23 -7.66 7.56
C ALA A 53 -21.32 -6.61 7.26
N HIS A 54 -21.09 -5.37 7.67
CA HIS A 54 -22.00 -4.23 7.48
C HIS A 54 -21.62 -3.34 6.29
N LEU A 55 -20.49 -3.61 5.63
CA LEU A 55 -20.00 -2.79 4.52
C LEU A 55 -20.62 -3.24 3.19
N ASP A 56 -20.98 -2.27 2.36
CA ASP A 56 -21.27 -2.50 0.95
C ASP A 56 -20.00 -2.39 0.08
N GLN A 57 -20.14 -2.70 -1.22
CA GLN A 57 -19.01 -2.69 -2.15
C GLN A 57 -18.42 -1.28 -2.37
N ALA A 58 -19.25 -0.24 -2.34
CA ALA A 58 -18.76 1.13 -2.51
C ALA A 58 -17.95 1.56 -1.29
N GLN A 59 -18.40 1.21 -0.09
CA GLN A 59 -17.70 1.46 1.17
C GLN A 59 -16.39 0.66 1.27
N ALA A 60 -16.35 -0.56 0.72
CA ALA A 60 -15.13 -1.37 0.69
C ALA A 60 -14.04 -0.82 -0.25
N LEU A 61 -14.41 -0.03 -1.26
CA LEU A 61 -13.49 0.51 -2.26
C LEU A 61 -13.12 1.99 -2.03
N ALA A 62 -13.67 2.64 -1.00
CA ALA A 62 -13.53 4.07 -0.77
C ALA A 62 -12.23 4.50 -0.03
N ALA A 63 -11.12 3.77 -0.21
CA ALA A 63 -9.83 4.05 0.42
C ALA A 63 -8.89 4.86 -0.48
#